data_AF-A0A7L5A327-F1
#
_entry.id   AF-A0A7L5A327-F1
#
_cell.length_a   1.000
_cell.length_b   1.000
_cell.length_c   1.000
_cell.angle_alpha   90.00
_cell.angle_beta   90.00
_cell.angle_gamma   90.00
#
_symmetry.space_group_name_H-M   'P 1'
#
loop_
_entity.id
_entity.type
_entity.pdbx_description
1 polymer ?
#
loop_
_entity_poly.entity_id
_entity_poly.type
_entity_poly.pdbx_seq_one_letter_code
_entity_poly.pdbx_strand_id
1 'polypeptide(L)'
;MADAFISWHPDSILIGNRKTARWDYEQGLMLKALERVWQRTGDPKYFTYIQKDLDQFVREDGSIRTYKLEDYNLDNLTTGHALLTLAQTSVPKQEKYVKAAQYLRKQLDGQPRTKEGGFWHKKVYPNQMWLDGLYMAEPFYAEYSQAFNQPASFDDVAKQFALIEKHLVDPKTGLMYHGYDESKEQKWANKTTGQSPNFWDRGMGWYAMALVDVLDYFPQNHPQRQQLVKDVQRLAPVLAKYQDAKTGTWSLVVDQAGRKGNYAEASGSSMFVYMLAKGVRLGYLDKKFGAVAQKGYDGLLKQFVATEADGGLAFNGTVSVGGLGGNPYRDGSFEYYISEPLRKNDLKGVGPFILASLEMEQANGPRPGQGKTVGLDYYFNNEYRKSALTGAQERFHYTWEDRMHSGFNLWGNQFRSLGASTVAIPTAPTAASLKNVNVYIIVDPDTKKETTKPNFVQAADVKAVTEWVKAGGVLMLMANDTANCDIKHFNQLAQAFGIRFTDTSLNMVKGSQFEEGKVDLTGGNNVFKTAKTAYIKELSTLALTGPAKPLVKQGDQIIIATATLGKGTVLAVGDPWLYNEYTDGRKIPAEFENFKAGNDLATWLLQQAGN
;
A
#
# COMPACT_ATOMS: atom_id res chain seq x y z
N MET A 1 -6.81 11.41 -12.44
CA MET A 1 -5.81 10.82 -13.36
C MET A 1 -6.07 9.34 -13.60
N ALA A 2 -6.24 8.51 -12.56
CA ALA A 2 -6.53 7.07 -12.74
C ALA A 2 -7.73 6.78 -13.66
N ASP A 3 -8.83 7.54 -13.52
CA ASP A 3 -10.00 7.39 -14.39
C ASP A 3 -9.71 7.78 -15.85
N ALA A 4 -8.89 8.82 -16.07
CA ALA A 4 -8.44 9.21 -17.41
C ALA A 4 -7.54 8.13 -18.03
N PHE A 5 -6.67 7.50 -17.24
CA PHE A 5 -5.89 6.37 -17.71
C PHE A 5 -6.77 5.19 -18.15
N ILE A 6 -7.76 4.82 -17.35
CA ILE A 6 -8.70 3.73 -17.71
C ILE A 6 -9.48 4.10 -18.99
N SER A 7 -9.86 5.36 -19.18
CA SER A 7 -10.55 5.77 -20.42
C SER A 7 -9.65 5.73 -21.66
N TRP A 8 -8.34 5.91 -21.53
CA TRP A 8 -7.38 5.72 -22.63
C TRP A 8 -7.14 4.24 -22.96
N HIS A 9 -7.27 3.37 -21.96
CA HIS A 9 -6.96 1.95 -22.05
C HIS A 9 -8.10 1.06 -21.53
N PRO A 10 -9.34 1.13 -22.05
CA PRO A 10 -10.50 0.49 -21.42
C PRO A 10 -10.45 -1.05 -21.40
N ASP A 11 -9.70 -1.65 -22.33
CA ASP A 11 -9.62 -3.10 -22.48
C ASP A 11 -8.25 -3.68 -22.14
N SER A 12 -7.18 -3.04 -22.61
CA SER A 12 -5.81 -3.52 -22.38
C SER A 12 -4.83 -2.37 -22.44
N ILE A 13 -3.72 -2.52 -21.72
CA ILE A 13 -2.66 -1.52 -21.67
C ILE A 13 -1.75 -1.67 -22.90
N LEU A 14 -1.89 -0.74 -23.85
CA LEU A 14 -1.03 -0.63 -25.03
C LEU A 14 0.08 0.38 -24.76
N ILE A 15 1.32 -0.07 -24.86
CA ILE A 15 2.50 0.73 -24.55
C ILE A 15 3.08 1.34 -25.83
N GLY A 16 3.20 2.67 -25.84
CA GLY A 16 3.69 3.43 -26.99
C GLY A 16 2.90 3.11 -28.25
N ASN A 17 3.60 2.81 -29.35
CA ASN A 17 2.98 2.53 -30.65
C ASN A 17 2.72 1.03 -30.89
N ARG A 18 2.73 0.20 -29.85
CA ARG A 18 2.51 -1.25 -30.00
C ARG A 18 1.08 -1.51 -30.46
N LYS A 19 0.93 -2.45 -31.40
CA LYS A 19 -0.38 -2.93 -31.87
C LYS A 19 -1.02 -3.98 -30.95
N THR A 20 -0.23 -4.59 -30.08
CA THR A 20 -0.69 -5.67 -29.18
C THR A 20 -0.13 -5.47 -27.77
N ALA A 21 -0.96 -5.76 -26.77
CA ALA A 21 -0.58 -5.73 -25.37
C ALA A 21 0.40 -6.87 -25.05
N ARG A 22 1.40 -6.56 -24.22
CA ARG A 22 2.49 -7.47 -23.82
C ARG A 22 2.76 -7.30 -22.33
N TRP A 23 3.29 -8.35 -21.73
CA TRP A 23 3.82 -8.32 -20.37
C TRP A 23 4.99 -7.34 -20.30
N ASP A 24 4.84 -6.26 -19.55
CA ASP A 24 5.77 -5.13 -19.56
C ASP A 24 5.72 -4.33 -18.26
N TYR A 25 6.83 -3.73 -17.84
CA TYR A 25 6.91 -2.98 -16.58
C TYR A 25 6.00 -1.75 -16.55
N GLU A 26 5.74 -1.09 -17.68
CA GLU A 26 4.90 0.11 -17.70
C GLU A 26 3.45 -0.23 -17.37
N GLN A 27 3.00 -1.41 -17.81
CA GLN A 27 1.74 -1.99 -17.38
C GLN A 27 1.78 -2.26 -15.87
N GLY A 28 2.80 -2.96 -15.37
CA GLY A 28 2.95 -3.25 -13.94
C GLY A 28 2.94 -2.03 -13.04
N LEU A 29 3.63 -0.96 -13.45
CA LEU A 29 3.64 0.35 -12.81
C LEU A 29 2.24 0.94 -12.71
N MET A 30 1.48 0.93 -13.80
CA MET A 30 0.10 1.43 -13.79
C MET A 30 -0.81 0.57 -12.93
N LEU A 31 -0.69 -0.76 -12.99
CA LEU A 31 -1.45 -1.65 -12.12
C LEU A 31 -1.15 -1.39 -10.64
N LYS A 32 0.12 -1.13 -10.29
CA LYS A 32 0.49 -0.74 -8.92
C LYS A 32 -0.13 0.60 -8.53
N ALA A 33 -0.12 1.59 -9.41
CA ALA A 33 -0.79 2.87 -9.14
C ALA A 33 -2.30 2.68 -8.90
N LEU A 34 -2.98 1.88 -9.73
CA LEU A 34 -4.41 1.56 -9.56
C LEU A 34 -4.70 0.79 -8.27
N GLU A 35 -3.82 -0.13 -7.86
CA GLU A 35 -3.93 -0.86 -6.59
C GLU A 35 -3.95 0.13 -5.42
N ARG A 36 -3.04 1.12 -5.44
CA ARG A 36 -2.95 2.13 -4.39
C ARG A 36 -4.16 3.07 -4.39
N VAL A 37 -4.75 3.37 -5.54
CA VAL A 37 -6.02 4.10 -5.62
C VAL A 37 -7.16 3.27 -5.05
N TRP A 38 -7.30 1.99 -5.44
CA TRP A 38 -8.32 1.08 -4.89
C TRP A 38 -8.24 0.99 -3.37
N GLN A 39 -7.05 0.77 -2.81
CA GLN A 39 -6.85 0.72 -1.35
C GLN A 39 -7.26 2.02 -0.66
N ARG A 40 -7.19 3.16 -1.36
CA ARG A 40 -7.54 4.48 -0.83
C ARG A 40 -9.02 4.81 -0.95
N THR A 41 -9.71 4.28 -1.94
CA THR A 41 -11.09 4.66 -2.26
C THR A 41 -12.12 3.58 -1.97
N GLY A 42 -11.69 2.31 -1.92
CA GLY A 42 -12.60 1.16 -1.92
C GLY A 42 -13.38 1.00 -3.23
N ASP A 43 -13.03 1.74 -4.29
CA ASP A 43 -13.76 1.70 -5.56
C ASP A 43 -13.36 0.46 -6.36
N PRO A 44 -14.28 -0.50 -6.60
CA PRO A 44 -13.97 -1.79 -7.18
C PRO A 44 -13.52 -1.70 -8.64
N LYS A 45 -13.79 -0.59 -9.35
CA LYS A 45 -13.45 -0.46 -10.77
C LYS A 45 -11.94 -0.59 -11.00
N TYR A 46 -11.12 -0.09 -10.07
CA TYR A 46 -9.66 -0.15 -10.15
C TYR A 46 -9.15 -1.58 -9.95
N PHE A 47 -9.67 -2.29 -8.95
CA PHE A 47 -9.34 -3.71 -8.75
C PHE A 47 -9.78 -4.57 -9.93
N THR A 48 -10.99 -4.32 -10.43
CA THR A 48 -11.57 -5.05 -11.57
C THR A 48 -10.73 -4.86 -12.81
N TYR A 49 -10.24 -3.64 -13.05
CA TYR A 49 -9.33 -3.34 -14.14
C TYR A 49 -8.02 -4.13 -14.03
N ILE A 50 -7.41 -4.16 -12.84
CA ILE A 50 -6.18 -4.94 -12.58
C ILE A 50 -6.38 -6.42 -12.89
N GLN A 51 -7.48 -6.99 -12.42
CA GLN A 51 -7.79 -8.40 -12.66
C GLN A 51 -8.04 -8.69 -14.15
N LYS A 52 -8.88 -7.88 -14.82
CA LYS A 52 -9.18 -8.02 -16.26
C LYS A 52 -7.92 -7.91 -17.12
N ASP A 53 -7.00 -7.03 -16.76
CA ASP A 53 -5.73 -6.88 -17.46
C ASP A 53 -4.84 -8.12 -17.28
N LEU A 54 -4.62 -8.59 -16.04
CA LEU A 54 -3.81 -9.79 -15.79
C LEU A 54 -4.41 -11.09 -16.36
N ASP A 55 -5.74 -11.20 -16.40
CA ASP A 55 -6.45 -12.34 -17.00
C ASP A 55 -6.10 -12.55 -18.48
N GLN A 56 -5.65 -11.51 -19.19
CA GLN A 56 -5.21 -11.60 -20.59
C GLN A 56 -3.82 -12.22 -20.76
N PHE A 57 -3.06 -12.35 -19.67
CA PHE A 57 -1.67 -12.84 -19.70
C PHE A 57 -1.50 -14.14 -18.93
N VAL A 58 -2.15 -14.28 -17.78
CA VAL A 58 -1.94 -15.42 -16.86
C VAL A 58 -2.89 -16.57 -17.18
N ARG A 59 -2.31 -17.69 -17.61
CA ARG A 59 -3.04 -18.94 -17.86
C ARG A 59 -3.23 -19.73 -16.57
N GLU A 60 -4.13 -20.72 -16.59
CA GLU A 60 -4.45 -21.58 -15.44
C GLU A 60 -3.23 -22.34 -14.88
N ASP A 61 -2.26 -22.66 -15.73
CA ASP A 61 -1.00 -23.31 -15.33
C ASP A 61 0.03 -22.34 -14.72
N GLY A 62 -0.29 -21.05 -14.65
CA GLY A 62 0.61 -19.99 -14.19
C GLY A 62 1.58 -19.48 -15.25
N SER A 63 1.55 -20.01 -16.48
CA SER A 63 2.35 -19.46 -17.58
C SER A 63 1.84 -18.08 -17.98
N ILE A 64 2.78 -17.19 -18.33
CA ILE A 64 2.50 -15.78 -18.62
C ILE A 64 2.73 -15.52 -20.12
N ARG A 65 1.68 -15.10 -20.83
CA ARG A 65 1.75 -14.79 -22.26
C ARG A 65 2.78 -13.68 -22.51
N THR A 66 3.59 -13.84 -23.57
CA THR A 66 4.70 -12.94 -23.99
C THR A 66 5.90 -12.83 -23.05
N TYR A 67 5.83 -13.35 -21.84
CA TYR A 67 6.96 -13.44 -20.93
C TYR A 67 7.86 -14.64 -21.29
N LYS A 68 9.18 -14.44 -21.20
CA LYS A 68 10.21 -15.48 -21.40
C LYS A 68 11.24 -15.36 -20.30
N LEU A 69 11.42 -16.43 -19.52
CA LEU A 69 12.37 -16.46 -18.42
C LEU A 69 13.80 -16.35 -18.94
N GLU A 70 14.09 -16.94 -20.10
CA GLU A 70 15.43 -17.05 -20.70
C GLU A 70 16.02 -15.71 -21.15
N ASP A 71 15.17 -14.68 -21.27
CA ASP A 71 15.59 -13.31 -21.55
C ASP A 71 16.29 -12.68 -20.32
N TYR A 72 16.03 -13.21 -19.11
CA TYR A 72 16.52 -12.69 -17.83
C TYR A 72 16.50 -11.16 -17.80
N ASN A 73 15.32 -10.61 -18.04
CA ASN A 73 15.08 -9.17 -18.14
C ASN A 73 14.37 -8.71 -16.85
N LEU A 74 15.02 -7.84 -16.07
CA LEU A 74 14.44 -7.36 -14.81
C LEU A 74 13.14 -6.58 -15.04
N ASP A 75 12.96 -5.90 -16.18
CA ASP A 75 11.74 -5.16 -16.51
C ASP A 75 10.48 -6.05 -16.52
N ASN A 76 10.64 -7.38 -16.65
CA ASN A 76 9.48 -8.27 -16.60
C ASN A 76 8.94 -8.49 -15.17
N LEU A 77 9.63 -8.01 -14.13
CA LEU A 77 9.28 -8.35 -12.74
C LEU A 77 8.31 -7.35 -12.09
N THR A 78 8.27 -6.09 -12.54
CA THR A 78 7.41 -5.04 -11.96
C THR A 78 5.93 -5.43 -11.95
N THR A 79 5.44 -6.07 -13.02
CA THR A 79 4.04 -6.51 -13.13
C THR A 79 3.72 -7.65 -12.17
N GLY A 80 4.73 -8.30 -11.59
CA GLY A 80 4.60 -9.28 -10.52
C GLY A 80 3.92 -8.74 -9.27
N HIS A 81 3.98 -7.43 -8.99
CA HIS A 81 3.22 -6.82 -7.89
C HIS A 81 1.72 -7.05 -8.01
N ALA A 82 1.17 -6.91 -9.21
CA ALA A 82 -0.25 -7.14 -9.44
C ALA A 82 -0.61 -8.63 -9.25
N LEU A 83 0.30 -9.55 -9.58
CA LEU A 83 0.11 -10.98 -9.26
C LEU A 83 0.08 -11.20 -7.75
N LEU A 84 0.98 -10.56 -6.99
CA LEU A 84 1.02 -10.65 -5.54
C LEU A 84 -0.23 -10.07 -4.89
N THR A 85 -0.80 -8.99 -5.45
CA THR A 85 -2.10 -8.45 -5.03
C THR A 85 -3.21 -9.47 -5.21
N LEU A 86 -3.34 -10.08 -6.39
CA LEU A 86 -4.37 -11.09 -6.65
C LEU A 86 -4.14 -12.41 -5.90
N ALA A 87 -2.88 -12.78 -5.66
CA ALA A 87 -2.51 -13.96 -4.88
C ALA A 87 -2.88 -13.84 -3.40
N GLN A 88 -2.92 -12.62 -2.86
CA GLN A 88 -3.25 -12.34 -1.45
C GLN A 88 -4.71 -11.92 -1.23
N THR A 89 -5.44 -11.61 -2.29
CA THR A 89 -6.85 -11.14 -2.22
C THR A 89 -7.80 -12.23 -2.65
N SER A 90 -8.97 -12.34 -2.03
CA SER A 90 -9.98 -13.33 -2.42
C SER A 90 -10.49 -13.08 -3.84
N VAL A 91 -10.13 -13.96 -4.77
CA VAL A 91 -10.57 -13.94 -6.18
C VAL A 91 -10.79 -15.37 -6.70
N PRO A 92 -11.67 -15.57 -7.70
CA PRO A 92 -11.78 -16.84 -8.40
C PRO A 92 -10.44 -17.27 -9.02
N LYS A 93 -10.15 -18.57 -8.98
CA LYS A 93 -8.94 -19.17 -9.59
C LYS A 93 -7.63 -18.54 -9.09
N GLN A 94 -7.58 -18.10 -7.83
CA GLN A 94 -6.42 -17.45 -7.21
C GLN A 94 -5.09 -18.19 -7.44
N GLU A 95 -5.13 -19.52 -7.46
CA GLU A 95 -3.95 -20.39 -7.62
C GLU A 95 -3.10 -20.06 -8.86
N LYS A 96 -3.72 -19.62 -9.97
CA LYS A 96 -2.97 -19.28 -11.19
C LYS A 96 -2.05 -18.06 -10.98
N TYR A 97 -2.47 -17.11 -10.16
CA TYR A 97 -1.66 -15.93 -9.82
C TYR A 97 -0.52 -16.28 -8.89
N VAL A 98 -0.74 -17.21 -7.95
CA VAL A 98 0.32 -17.77 -7.08
C VAL A 98 1.40 -18.43 -7.94
N LYS A 99 1.00 -19.31 -8.88
CA LYS A 99 1.92 -19.98 -9.81
C LYS A 99 2.68 -18.99 -10.69
N ALA A 100 2.00 -17.97 -11.22
CA ALA A 100 2.64 -16.94 -12.04
C ALA A 100 3.65 -16.10 -11.24
N ALA A 101 3.33 -15.73 -9.99
CA ALA A 101 4.26 -15.01 -9.12
C ALA A 101 5.50 -15.87 -8.79
N GLN A 102 5.30 -17.16 -8.51
CA GLN A 102 6.40 -18.12 -8.34
C GLN A 102 7.26 -18.24 -9.61
N TYR A 103 6.65 -18.22 -10.80
CA TYR A 103 7.37 -18.29 -12.07
C TYR A 103 8.27 -17.06 -12.31
N LEU A 104 7.78 -15.86 -12.01
CA LEU A 104 8.61 -14.64 -12.06
C LEU A 104 9.73 -14.68 -11.01
N ARG A 105 9.43 -15.09 -9.78
CA ARG A 105 10.44 -15.22 -8.72
C ARG A 105 11.56 -16.18 -9.13
N LYS A 106 11.25 -17.27 -9.84
CA LYS A 106 12.24 -18.23 -10.34
C LYS A 106 13.27 -17.60 -11.28
N GLN A 107 12.92 -16.52 -12.01
CA GLN A 107 13.89 -15.79 -12.82
C GLN A 107 15.07 -15.28 -11.99
N LEU A 108 14.81 -14.79 -10.77
CA LEU A 108 15.86 -14.22 -9.90
C LEU A 108 16.87 -15.26 -9.42
N ASP A 109 16.51 -16.55 -9.39
CA ASP A 109 17.45 -17.64 -9.06
C ASP A 109 18.52 -17.81 -10.15
N GLY A 110 18.13 -17.61 -11.41
CA GLY A 110 19.01 -17.74 -12.58
C GLY A 110 19.49 -16.42 -13.20
N GLN A 111 19.04 -15.28 -12.66
CA GLN A 111 19.37 -13.96 -13.19
C GLN A 111 20.90 -13.78 -13.16
N PRO A 112 21.55 -13.51 -14.31
CA PRO A 112 22.99 -13.29 -14.37
C PRO A 112 23.42 -12.14 -13.46
N ARG A 113 24.62 -12.25 -12.90
CA ARG A 113 25.14 -11.28 -11.92
C ARG A 113 26.55 -10.83 -12.27
N THR A 114 26.90 -9.63 -11.83
CA THR A 114 28.29 -9.14 -11.76
C THR A 114 29.09 -9.99 -10.78
N LYS A 115 30.42 -9.85 -10.78
CA LYS A 115 31.30 -10.60 -9.86
C LYS A 115 30.98 -10.31 -8.39
N GLU A 116 30.54 -9.08 -8.09
CA GLU A 116 30.12 -8.70 -6.75
C GLU A 116 28.71 -9.19 -6.39
N GLY A 117 27.97 -9.79 -7.34
CA GLY A 117 26.65 -10.39 -7.12
C GLY A 117 25.47 -9.47 -7.43
N GLY A 118 25.71 -8.35 -8.13
CA GLY A 118 24.65 -7.44 -8.57
C GLY A 118 23.95 -7.96 -9.82
N PHE A 119 22.62 -7.86 -9.89
CA PHE A 119 21.89 -8.35 -11.06
C PHE A 119 22.28 -7.60 -12.33
N TRP A 120 22.56 -8.34 -13.40
CA TRP A 120 22.57 -7.75 -14.73
C TRP A 120 21.16 -7.25 -15.04
N HIS A 121 21.08 -6.05 -15.61
CA HIS A 121 19.79 -5.45 -15.95
C HIS A 121 19.00 -6.34 -16.92
N LYS A 122 19.68 -6.91 -17.93
CA LYS A 122 19.15 -7.92 -18.85
C LYS A 122 20.25 -8.87 -19.28
N LYS A 123 19.92 -10.10 -19.72
CA LYS A 123 20.91 -11.01 -20.34
C LYS A 123 21.66 -10.37 -21.52
N VAL A 124 20.97 -9.51 -22.28
CA VAL A 124 21.55 -8.78 -23.42
C VAL A 124 22.44 -7.59 -23.03
N TYR A 125 22.46 -7.22 -21.75
CA TYR A 125 23.32 -6.18 -21.18
C TYR A 125 24.26 -6.82 -20.16
N PRO A 126 25.27 -7.59 -20.62
CA PRO A 126 26.17 -8.29 -19.72
C PRO A 126 26.95 -7.30 -18.84
N ASN A 127 27.18 -7.70 -17.60
CA ASN A 127 27.94 -6.99 -16.57
C ASN A 127 27.39 -5.61 -16.16
N GLN A 128 26.16 -5.28 -16.57
CA GLN A 128 25.60 -3.95 -16.38
C GLN A 128 24.53 -3.91 -15.30
N MET A 129 24.68 -2.99 -14.34
CA MET A 129 23.65 -2.62 -13.38
C MET A 129 23.14 -1.22 -13.70
N TRP A 130 21.82 -1.06 -13.82
CA TRP A 130 21.17 0.23 -14.09
C TRP A 130 20.27 0.59 -12.91
N LEU A 131 20.11 1.88 -12.60
CA LEU A 131 19.25 2.35 -11.52
C LEU A 131 17.82 1.82 -11.64
N ASP A 132 17.31 1.79 -12.87
CA ASP A 132 15.99 1.29 -13.27
C ASP A 132 15.75 -0.11 -12.73
N GLY A 133 16.76 -0.98 -12.81
CA GLY A 133 16.68 -2.38 -12.39
C GLY A 133 16.27 -2.54 -10.93
N LEU A 134 16.59 -1.57 -10.07
CA LEU A 134 16.18 -1.64 -8.67
C LEU A 134 14.67 -1.53 -8.51
N TYR A 135 14.01 -0.61 -9.22
CA TYR A 135 12.55 -0.53 -9.15
C TYR A 135 11.88 -1.74 -9.81
N MET A 136 12.47 -2.27 -10.88
CA MET A 136 11.86 -3.37 -11.59
C MET A 136 11.87 -4.68 -10.78
N ALA A 137 12.94 -4.94 -10.03
CA ALA A 137 13.14 -6.21 -9.34
C ALA A 137 12.93 -6.15 -7.83
N GLU A 138 13.49 -5.15 -7.16
CA GLU A 138 13.67 -5.22 -5.70
C GLU A 138 12.38 -5.07 -4.89
N PRO A 139 11.46 -4.14 -5.21
CA PRO A 139 10.16 -4.10 -4.54
C PRO A 139 9.37 -5.40 -4.71
N PHE A 140 9.35 -5.98 -5.92
CA PHE A 140 8.68 -7.27 -6.16
C PHE A 140 9.34 -8.38 -5.34
N TYR A 141 10.68 -8.42 -5.33
CA TYR A 141 11.43 -9.42 -4.60
C TYR A 141 11.21 -9.32 -3.09
N ALA A 142 11.19 -8.11 -2.52
CA ALA A 142 10.91 -7.86 -1.12
C ALA A 142 9.46 -8.23 -0.75
N GLU A 143 8.47 -7.84 -1.54
CA GLU A 143 7.07 -8.20 -1.32
C GLU A 143 6.86 -9.71 -1.39
N TYR A 144 7.41 -10.37 -2.42
CA TYR A 144 7.36 -11.82 -2.56
C TYR A 144 7.99 -12.49 -1.34
N SER A 145 9.14 -12.00 -0.88
CA SER A 145 9.87 -12.58 0.24
C SER A 145 9.11 -12.46 1.57
N GLN A 146 8.39 -11.36 1.78
CA GLN A 146 7.48 -11.24 2.92
C GLN A 146 6.31 -12.23 2.79
N ALA A 147 5.60 -12.20 1.66
CA ALA A 147 4.37 -12.99 1.46
C ALA A 147 4.61 -14.50 1.46
N PHE A 148 5.76 -14.95 0.94
CA PHE A 148 6.14 -16.37 0.86
C PHE A 148 7.11 -16.80 1.97
N ASN A 149 7.34 -15.95 2.99
CA ASN A 149 8.22 -16.22 4.13
C ASN A 149 9.65 -16.69 3.71
N GLN A 150 10.32 -15.91 2.87
CA GLN A 150 11.70 -16.14 2.42
C GLN A 150 12.67 -15.10 3.01
N PRO A 151 12.99 -15.16 4.32
CA PRO A 151 13.73 -14.10 5.01
C PRO A 151 15.15 -13.87 4.47
N ALA A 152 15.83 -14.91 3.95
CA ALA A 152 17.18 -14.79 3.41
C ALA A 152 17.26 -13.89 2.17
N SER A 153 16.16 -13.72 1.44
CA SER A 153 16.09 -12.89 0.24
C SER A 153 16.27 -11.39 0.54
N PHE A 154 15.95 -10.93 1.76
CA PHE A 154 16.10 -9.51 2.14
C PHE A 154 17.57 -9.06 2.16
N ASP A 155 18.51 -9.96 2.46
CA ASP A 155 19.94 -9.67 2.38
C ASP A 155 20.40 -9.42 0.94
N ASP A 156 19.87 -10.21 -0.02
CA ASP A 156 20.17 -10.02 -1.44
C ASP A 156 19.57 -8.71 -1.96
N VAL A 157 18.32 -8.41 -1.60
CA VAL A 157 17.68 -7.12 -1.92
C VAL A 157 18.55 -5.96 -1.42
N ALA A 158 18.92 -5.96 -0.14
CA ALA A 158 19.76 -4.91 0.43
C ALA A 158 21.13 -4.79 -0.27
N LYS A 159 21.70 -5.92 -0.69
CA LYS A 159 22.96 -5.96 -1.44
C LYS A 159 22.85 -5.26 -2.80
N GLN A 160 21.72 -5.39 -3.50
CA GLN A 160 21.51 -4.71 -4.79
C GLN A 160 21.56 -3.18 -4.62
N PHE A 161 20.90 -2.65 -3.58
CA PHE A 161 20.98 -1.22 -3.24
C PHE A 161 22.42 -0.80 -2.87
N ALA A 162 23.10 -1.57 -2.03
CA ALA A 162 24.47 -1.26 -1.60
C ALA A 162 25.46 -1.20 -2.78
N LEU A 163 25.32 -2.09 -3.76
CA LEU A 163 26.16 -2.10 -4.96
C LEU A 163 25.89 -0.90 -5.87
N ILE A 164 24.61 -0.53 -6.03
CA ILE A 164 24.21 0.66 -6.78
C ILE A 164 24.74 1.94 -6.11
N GLU A 165 24.57 2.08 -4.79
CA GLU A 165 25.12 3.19 -4.01
C GLU A 165 26.65 3.27 -4.14
N LYS A 166 27.35 2.14 -4.04
CA LYS A 166 28.81 2.05 -4.16
C LYS A 166 29.32 2.51 -5.53
N HIS A 167 28.65 2.12 -6.61
CA HIS A 167 29.19 2.27 -7.96
C HIS A 167 28.60 3.44 -8.75
N LEU A 168 27.42 3.95 -8.41
CA LEU A 168 26.74 4.97 -9.21
C LEU A 168 26.68 6.35 -8.56
N VAL A 169 26.88 6.48 -7.25
CA VAL A 169 26.90 7.79 -6.61
C VAL A 169 28.15 8.55 -7.01
N ASP A 170 27.97 9.76 -7.54
CA ASP A 170 29.05 10.72 -7.69
C ASP A 170 29.34 11.40 -6.34
N PRO A 171 30.56 11.25 -5.79
CA PRO A 171 30.90 11.83 -4.49
C PRO A 171 30.91 13.37 -4.50
N LYS A 172 30.97 14.02 -5.67
CA LYS A 172 31.00 15.49 -5.76
C LYS A 172 29.62 16.12 -5.65
N THR A 173 28.65 15.55 -6.36
CA THR A 173 27.29 16.10 -6.45
C THR A 173 26.29 15.39 -5.54
N GLY A 174 26.55 14.12 -5.21
CA GLY A 174 25.61 13.21 -4.56
C GLY A 174 24.55 12.62 -5.51
N LEU A 175 24.56 13.01 -6.79
CA LEU A 175 23.69 12.46 -7.83
C LEU A 175 24.18 11.06 -8.25
N MET A 176 23.35 10.34 -9.00
CA MET A 176 23.64 8.95 -9.38
C MET A 176 23.65 8.80 -10.90
N TYR A 177 24.74 8.25 -11.42
CA TYR A 177 24.84 7.91 -12.84
C TYR A 177 23.79 6.84 -13.21
N HIS A 178 23.26 6.89 -14.43
CA HIS A 178 22.20 5.99 -14.87
C HIS A 178 22.58 4.50 -14.80
N GLY A 179 23.81 4.14 -15.19
CA GLY A 179 24.24 2.75 -15.22
C GLY A 179 25.74 2.55 -15.07
N TYR A 180 26.12 1.35 -14.67
CA TYR A 180 27.48 0.90 -14.41
C TYR A 180 27.73 -0.40 -15.16
N ASP A 181 28.81 -0.46 -15.92
CA ASP A 181 29.33 -1.66 -16.58
C ASP A 181 30.60 -2.14 -15.87
N GLU A 182 30.52 -3.28 -15.17
CA GLU A 182 31.66 -3.87 -14.45
C GLU A 182 32.81 -4.27 -15.39
N SER A 183 32.52 -4.66 -16.64
CA SER A 183 33.58 -5.00 -17.61
C SER A 183 34.19 -3.76 -18.26
N LYS A 184 33.49 -2.61 -18.22
CA LYS A 184 33.88 -1.33 -18.84
C LYS A 184 34.06 -1.42 -20.36
N GLU A 185 33.49 -2.46 -20.98
CA GLU A 185 33.59 -2.74 -22.41
C GLU A 185 32.63 -1.86 -23.22
N GLN A 186 31.51 -1.45 -22.62
CA GLN A 186 30.60 -0.51 -23.27
C GLN A 186 31.31 0.80 -23.63
N LYS A 187 30.93 1.40 -24.77
CA LYS A 187 31.51 2.67 -25.24
C LYS A 187 31.09 3.85 -24.35
N TRP A 188 29.88 3.81 -23.81
CA TRP A 188 29.39 4.82 -22.86
C TRP A 188 30.06 4.71 -21.47
N ALA A 189 30.66 3.56 -21.14
CA ALA A 189 31.21 3.30 -19.82
C ALA A 189 32.57 4.00 -19.65
N ASN A 190 32.68 4.76 -18.56
CA ASN A 190 33.93 5.36 -18.13
C ASN A 190 34.99 4.27 -17.93
N LYS A 191 36.18 4.44 -18.52
CA LYS A 191 37.23 3.41 -18.51
C LYS A 191 37.88 3.17 -17.14
N THR A 192 37.68 4.09 -16.20
CA THR A 192 38.12 3.92 -14.80
C THR A 192 36.99 3.39 -13.93
N THR A 193 35.82 4.02 -13.97
CA THR A 193 34.73 3.76 -13.02
C THR A 193 33.62 2.84 -13.53
N GLY A 194 33.53 2.60 -14.84
CA GLY A 194 32.44 1.84 -15.48
C GLY A 194 31.11 2.62 -15.57
N GLN A 195 31.03 3.83 -15.03
CA GLN A 195 29.82 4.64 -14.97
C GLN A 195 29.43 5.21 -16.34
N SER A 196 28.12 5.40 -16.56
CA SER A 196 27.59 6.22 -17.65
C SER A 196 27.88 7.71 -17.43
N PRO A 197 27.73 8.58 -18.45
CA PRO A 197 28.29 9.93 -18.36
C PRO A 197 27.36 10.99 -17.74
N ASN A 198 26.05 10.73 -17.55
CA ASN A 198 25.09 11.74 -17.07
C ASN A 198 24.15 11.22 -15.96
N PHE A 199 23.59 12.17 -15.21
CA PHE A 199 22.58 11.97 -14.16
C PHE A 199 21.18 12.14 -14.75
N TRP A 200 20.61 11.05 -15.23
CA TRP A 200 19.27 11.04 -15.79
C TRP A 200 18.22 10.96 -14.69
N ASP A 201 17.29 11.91 -14.69
CA ASP A 201 16.30 12.09 -13.65
C ASP A 201 15.42 10.85 -13.40
N ARG A 202 14.85 10.24 -14.44
CA ARG A 202 13.98 9.07 -14.27
C ARG A 202 14.76 7.84 -13.79
N GLY A 203 16.01 7.65 -14.21
CA GLY A 203 16.87 6.61 -13.65
C GLY A 203 17.01 6.78 -12.13
N MET A 204 17.31 8.00 -11.68
CA MET A 204 17.33 8.34 -10.25
C MET A 204 15.95 8.24 -9.59
N GLY A 205 14.88 8.53 -10.33
CA GLY A 205 13.51 8.43 -9.86
C GLY A 205 13.12 6.98 -9.56
N TRP A 206 13.50 6.02 -10.41
CA TRP A 206 13.31 4.60 -10.13
C TRP A 206 14.03 4.15 -8.87
N TYR A 207 15.28 4.58 -8.70
CA TYR A 207 16.02 4.35 -7.47
C TYR A 207 15.28 4.91 -6.25
N ALA A 208 14.82 6.16 -6.34
CA ALA A 208 14.12 6.86 -5.26
C ALA A 208 12.82 6.15 -4.86
N MET A 209 12.02 5.69 -5.84
CA MET A 209 10.81 4.90 -5.57
C MET A 209 11.14 3.55 -4.94
N ALA A 210 12.10 2.83 -5.51
CA ALA A 210 12.49 1.50 -5.05
C ALA A 210 12.92 1.51 -3.58
N LEU A 211 13.72 2.51 -3.18
CA LEU A 211 14.18 2.69 -1.79
C LEU A 211 13.03 2.76 -0.78
N VAL A 212 12.01 3.57 -1.05
CA VAL A 212 10.89 3.74 -0.11
C VAL A 212 9.86 2.63 -0.22
N ASP A 213 9.81 1.91 -1.33
CA ASP A 213 8.85 0.81 -1.55
C ASP A 213 9.33 -0.50 -0.94
N VAL A 214 10.63 -0.82 -1.00
CA VAL A 214 11.14 -2.03 -0.33
C VAL A 214 10.96 -1.96 1.19
N LEU A 215 11.03 -0.75 1.77
CA LEU A 215 10.89 -0.53 3.22
C LEU A 215 9.49 -0.87 3.75
N ASP A 216 8.47 -0.97 2.90
CA ASP A 216 7.13 -1.44 3.29
C ASP A 216 7.14 -2.94 3.64
N TYR A 217 8.10 -3.70 3.10
CA TYR A 217 8.16 -5.15 3.22
C TYR A 217 9.28 -5.66 4.14
N PHE A 218 10.35 -4.88 4.29
CA PHE A 218 11.51 -5.25 5.12
C PHE A 218 11.11 -5.46 6.60
N PRO A 219 11.59 -6.54 7.26
CA PRO A 219 11.42 -6.73 8.69
C PRO A 219 12.00 -5.54 9.47
N GLN A 220 11.27 -5.05 10.47
CA GLN A 220 11.65 -3.85 11.23
C GLN A 220 13.03 -3.98 11.91
N ASN A 221 13.41 -5.21 12.29
CA ASN A 221 14.68 -5.55 12.93
C ASN A 221 15.75 -6.08 11.95
N HIS A 222 15.52 -6.04 10.64
CA HIS A 222 16.50 -6.50 9.66
C HIS A 222 17.78 -5.64 9.73
N PRO A 223 18.99 -6.23 9.81
CA PRO A 223 20.24 -5.47 10.00
C PRO A 223 20.49 -4.39 8.93
N GLN A 224 20.10 -4.66 7.68
CA GLN A 224 20.30 -3.73 6.57
C GLN A 224 19.19 -2.69 6.40
N ARG A 225 18.07 -2.78 7.15
CA ARG A 225 16.95 -1.83 6.99
C ARG A 225 17.38 -0.39 7.28
N GLN A 226 18.22 -0.21 8.30
CA GLN A 226 18.72 1.12 8.66
C GLN A 226 19.62 1.71 7.57
N GLN A 227 20.34 0.87 6.80
CA GLN A 227 21.15 1.36 5.68
C GLN A 227 20.26 1.90 4.55
N LEU A 228 19.20 1.19 4.18
CA LEU A 228 18.23 1.68 3.19
C LEU A 228 17.60 3.02 3.61
N VAL A 229 17.29 3.19 4.90
CA VAL A 229 16.80 4.48 5.44
C VAL A 229 17.88 5.57 5.33
N LYS A 230 19.15 5.25 5.58
CA LYS A 230 20.26 6.21 5.38
C LYS A 230 20.40 6.60 3.91
N ASP A 231 20.17 5.68 2.98
CA ASP A 231 20.23 5.97 1.54
C ASP A 231 19.10 6.93 1.13
N VAL A 232 17.89 6.76 1.68
CA VAL A 232 16.79 7.74 1.56
C VAL A 232 17.20 9.11 2.11
N GLN A 233 17.81 9.14 3.30
CA GLN A 233 18.27 10.37 3.96
C GLN A 233 19.42 11.06 3.23
N ARG A 234 20.26 10.30 2.53
CA ARG A 234 21.34 10.82 1.68
C ARG A 234 20.78 11.48 0.43
N LEU A 235 19.81 10.84 -0.23
CA LEU A 235 19.27 11.31 -1.51
C LEU A 235 18.38 12.55 -1.36
N ALA A 236 17.56 12.64 -0.32
CA ALA A 236 16.62 13.75 -0.11
C ALA A 236 17.25 15.17 -0.18
N PRO A 237 18.36 15.49 0.52
CA PRO A 237 19.02 16.80 0.40
C PRO A 237 19.61 17.05 -0.98
N VAL A 238 20.04 16.01 -1.70
CA VAL A 238 20.52 16.13 -3.09
C VAL A 238 19.35 16.54 -3.99
N LEU A 239 18.20 15.89 -3.89
CA LEU A 239 17.01 16.27 -4.66
C LEU A 239 16.57 17.70 -4.35
N ALA A 240 16.54 18.10 -3.08
CA ALA A 240 16.22 19.47 -2.69
C ALA A 240 17.18 20.51 -3.30
N LYS A 241 18.48 20.20 -3.37
CA LYS A 241 19.51 21.09 -3.94
C LYS A 241 19.30 21.34 -5.44
N TYR A 242 18.89 20.32 -6.19
CA TYR A 242 18.73 20.40 -7.65
C TYR A 242 17.29 20.70 -8.09
N GLN A 243 16.38 20.97 -7.17
CA GLN A 243 15.01 21.40 -7.49
C GLN A 243 15.04 22.80 -8.11
N ASP A 244 14.39 22.97 -9.27
CA ASP A 244 14.31 24.29 -9.90
C ASP A 244 13.50 25.26 -9.02
N ALA A 245 14.08 26.44 -8.79
CA ALA A 245 13.48 27.41 -7.88
C ALA A 245 12.17 27.99 -8.41
N LYS A 246 12.00 28.07 -9.73
CA LYS A 246 10.88 28.75 -10.41
C LYS A 246 9.71 27.80 -10.69
N THR A 247 10.00 26.60 -11.17
CA THR A 247 8.99 25.60 -11.54
C THR A 247 8.67 24.66 -10.39
N GLY A 248 9.60 24.44 -9.45
CA GLY A 248 9.51 23.42 -8.42
C GLY A 248 9.85 22.02 -8.89
N THR A 249 10.11 21.82 -10.18
CA THR A 249 10.37 20.51 -10.79
C THR A 249 11.88 20.28 -11.00
N TRP A 250 12.25 19.13 -11.56
CA TRP A 250 13.63 18.77 -11.88
C TRP A 250 13.83 18.65 -13.40
N SER A 251 15.05 18.92 -13.85
CA SER A 251 15.42 18.80 -15.27
C SER A 251 15.81 17.36 -15.63
N LEU A 252 15.59 16.97 -16.90
CA LEU A 252 15.91 15.64 -17.43
C LEU A 252 17.34 15.20 -17.08
N VAL A 253 18.32 16.07 -17.36
CA VAL A 253 19.69 15.90 -16.90
C VAL A 253 19.89 16.81 -15.69
N VAL A 254 19.91 16.21 -14.50
CA VAL A 254 19.58 16.89 -13.23
C VAL A 254 20.55 18.03 -12.89
N ASP A 255 21.85 17.85 -13.15
CA ASP A 255 22.89 18.84 -12.84
C ASP A 255 23.08 19.93 -13.90
N GLN A 256 22.39 19.82 -15.03
CA GLN A 256 22.60 20.65 -16.22
C GLN A 256 21.35 21.46 -16.57
N ALA A 257 20.56 21.89 -15.59
CA ALA A 257 19.30 22.64 -15.81
C ALA A 257 19.48 23.90 -16.68
N GLY A 258 20.63 24.57 -16.59
CA GLY A 258 20.95 25.75 -17.40
C GLY A 258 21.48 25.47 -18.81
N ARG A 259 21.77 24.20 -19.18
CA ARG A 259 22.31 23.85 -20.49
C ARG A 259 21.19 23.90 -21.54
N LYS A 260 21.44 24.64 -22.63
CA LYS A 260 20.48 24.80 -23.74
C LYS A 260 19.99 23.44 -24.23
N GLY A 261 18.67 23.30 -24.34
CA GLY A 261 17.99 22.08 -24.78
C GLY A 261 17.47 21.21 -23.64
N ASN A 262 17.99 21.37 -22.42
CA ASN A 262 17.44 20.69 -21.24
C ASN A 262 16.06 21.28 -20.88
N TYR A 263 15.25 20.48 -20.18
CA TYR A 263 13.87 20.82 -19.85
C TYR A 263 13.45 20.18 -18.53
N ALA A 264 12.44 20.77 -17.89
CA ALA A 264 11.76 20.16 -16.75
C ALA A 264 11.01 18.91 -17.21
N GLU A 265 11.28 17.76 -16.58
CA GLU A 265 10.73 16.46 -17.00
C GLU A 265 9.78 15.91 -15.93
N ALA A 266 8.65 15.39 -16.41
CA ALA A 266 7.49 15.10 -15.56
C ALA A 266 7.61 13.81 -14.74
N SER A 267 8.20 12.76 -15.31
CA SER A 267 8.30 11.45 -14.66
C SER A 267 9.30 11.47 -13.50
N GLY A 268 10.54 11.92 -13.69
CA GLY A 268 11.54 12.01 -12.63
C GLY A 268 11.08 12.93 -11.52
N SER A 269 10.51 14.09 -11.86
CA SER A 269 9.89 15.01 -10.89
C SER A 269 8.79 14.33 -10.07
N SER A 270 7.91 13.54 -10.69
CA SER A 270 6.85 12.81 -9.97
C SER A 270 7.42 11.76 -9.02
N MET A 271 8.45 11.03 -9.44
CA MET A 271 9.13 10.02 -8.61
C MET A 271 9.83 10.64 -7.40
N PHE A 272 10.45 11.82 -7.58
CA PHE A 272 11.07 12.56 -6.48
C PHE A 272 10.05 13.08 -5.48
N VAL A 273 8.92 13.64 -5.95
CA VAL A 273 7.81 14.04 -5.07
C VAL A 273 7.28 12.84 -4.28
N TYR A 274 7.06 11.71 -4.94
CA TYR A 274 6.62 10.47 -4.29
C TYR A 274 7.58 10.05 -3.17
N MET A 275 8.88 9.94 -3.46
CA MET A 275 9.88 9.52 -2.47
C MET A 275 9.93 10.49 -1.28
N LEU A 276 9.97 11.80 -1.54
CA LEU A 276 10.05 12.81 -0.47
C LEU A 276 8.79 12.80 0.41
N ALA A 277 7.59 12.75 -0.21
CA ALA A 277 6.32 12.73 0.51
C ALA A 277 6.17 11.45 1.35
N LYS A 278 6.42 10.28 0.74
CA LYS A 278 6.36 8.99 1.44
C LYS A 278 7.41 8.90 2.55
N GLY A 279 8.63 9.34 2.29
CA GLY A 279 9.72 9.37 3.27
C GLY A 279 9.40 10.23 4.49
N VAL A 280 8.73 11.38 4.31
CA VAL A 280 8.24 12.20 5.43
C VAL A 280 7.09 11.52 6.17
N ARG A 281 6.10 10.97 5.44
CA ARG A 281 4.94 10.29 6.04
C ARG A 281 5.36 9.11 6.91
N LEU A 282 6.32 8.31 6.46
CA LEU A 282 6.82 7.14 7.16
C LEU A 282 7.93 7.46 8.19
N GLY A 283 8.31 8.74 8.35
CA GLY A 283 9.29 9.18 9.33
C GLY A 283 10.75 8.85 8.99
N TYR A 284 11.05 8.49 7.74
CA TYR A 284 12.42 8.29 7.25
C TYR A 284 13.13 9.62 7.05
N LEU A 285 12.38 10.67 6.72
CA LEU A 285 12.86 12.02 6.45
C LEU A 285 12.32 13.04 7.45
N ASP A 286 13.11 14.08 7.69
CA ASP A 286 12.69 15.26 8.44
C ASP A 286 11.51 15.96 7.75
N LYS A 287 10.57 16.50 8.55
CA LYS A 287 9.35 17.17 8.06
C LYS A 287 9.63 18.31 7.09
N LYS A 288 10.80 18.95 7.13
CA LYS A 288 11.20 20.03 6.20
C LYS A 288 11.18 19.58 4.74
N PHE A 289 11.43 18.31 4.46
CA PHE A 289 11.37 17.76 3.09
C PHE A 289 9.94 17.71 2.55
N GLY A 290 8.92 17.81 3.41
CA GLY A 290 7.52 17.96 2.98
C GLY A 290 7.29 19.24 2.18
N ALA A 291 8.00 20.33 2.50
CA ALA A 291 7.93 21.57 1.71
C ALA A 291 8.55 21.41 0.32
N VAL A 292 9.61 20.60 0.18
CA VAL A 292 10.23 20.28 -1.12
C VAL A 292 9.27 19.44 -1.95
N ALA A 293 8.64 18.42 -1.34
CA ALA A 293 7.62 17.60 -1.99
C ALA A 293 6.42 18.42 -2.45
N GLN A 294 5.88 19.30 -1.59
CA GLN A 294 4.75 20.16 -1.92
C GLN A 294 5.09 21.11 -3.08
N LYS A 295 6.26 21.77 -3.04
CA LYS A 295 6.71 22.62 -4.15
C LYS A 295 6.83 21.85 -5.46
N GLY A 296 7.34 20.61 -5.39
CA GLY A 296 7.41 19.73 -6.54
C GLY A 296 6.03 19.36 -7.07
N TYR A 297 5.10 19.01 -6.20
CA TYR A 297 3.74 18.66 -6.56
C TYR A 297 2.99 19.82 -7.22
N ASP A 298 3.10 21.03 -6.66
CA ASP A 298 2.52 22.24 -7.26
C ASP A 298 3.11 22.50 -8.66
N GLY A 299 4.41 22.24 -8.82
CA GLY A 299 5.09 22.27 -10.11
C GLY A 299 4.53 21.25 -11.11
N LEU A 300 4.30 20.01 -10.68
CA LEU A 300 3.71 18.96 -11.53
C LEU A 300 2.31 19.37 -12.03
N LEU A 301 1.46 19.83 -11.13
CA LEU A 301 0.11 20.29 -11.44
C LEU A 301 0.13 21.45 -12.44
N LYS A 302 1.04 22.41 -12.25
CA LYS A 302 1.13 23.61 -13.10
C LYS A 302 1.74 23.35 -14.47
N GLN A 303 2.76 22.49 -14.55
CA GLN A 303 3.57 22.33 -15.76
C GLN A 303 3.06 21.21 -16.67
N PHE A 304 2.50 20.13 -16.10
CA PHE A 304 2.32 18.88 -16.83
C PHE A 304 0.88 18.39 -16.88
N VAL A 305 0.04 18.76 -15.91
CA VAL A 305 -1.38 18.41 -15.94
C VAL A 305 -2.13 19.36 -16.88
N ALA A 306 -2.91 18.80 -17.79
CA ALA A 306 -3.82 19.55 -18.66
C ALA A 306 -5.22 18.94 -18.61
N THR A 307 -6.23 19.74 -18.96
CA THR A 307 -7.61 19.26 -19.14
C THR A 307 -7.89 19.12 -20.64
N GLU A 308 -8.40 17.96 -21.03
CA GLU A 308 -8.85 17.65 -22.39
C GLU A 308 -10.24 18.24 -22.67
N ALA A 309 -10.64 18.24 -23.95
CA ALA A 309 -11.92 18.81 -24.36
C ALA A 309 -13.15 18.09 -23.76
N ASP A 310 -13.02 16.82 -23.40
CA ASP A 310 -14.05 16.00 -22.74
C ASP A 310 -14.06 16.13 -21.21
N GLY A 311 -13.19 16.99 -20.65
CA GLY A 311 -13.02 17.16 -19.20
C GLY A 311 -12.08 16.14 -18.56
N GLY A 312 -11.55 15.17 -19.32
CA GLY A 312 -10.50 14.25 -18.87
C GLY A 312 -9.21 14.98 -18.55
N LEU A 313 -8.36 14.41 -17.70
CA LEU A 313 -7.03 14.95 -17.41
C LEU A 313 -6.01 14.29 -18.32
N ALA A 314 -5.04 15.05 -18.83
CA ALA A 314 -3.83 14.53 -19.46
C ALA A 314 -2.57 14.90 -18.67
N PHE A 315 -1.50 14.16 -18.94
CA PHE A 315 -0.19 14.35 -18.32
C PHE A 315 0.91 14.45 -19.39
N ASN A 316 1.55 15.62 -19.49
CA ASN A 316 2.52 15.94 -20.53
C ASN A 316 3.96 15.93 -20.01
N GLY A 317 4.94 16.18 -20.89
CA GLY A 317 6.33 16.40 -20.49
C GLY A 317 7.08 15.16 -20.00
N THR A 318 6.62 13.96 -20.37
CA THR A 318 7.31 12.71 -20.04
C THR A 318 8.24 12.29 -21.18
N VAL A 319 9.53 12.10 -20.93
CA VAL A 319 10.45 11.58 -21.94
C VAL A 319 10.15 10.10 -22.22
N SER A 320 10.11 9.71 -23.47
CA SER A 320 9.60 8.40 -23.88
C SER A 320 10.43 7.21 -23.45
N VAL A 321 11.76 7.36 -23.45
CA VAL A 321 12.73 6.32 -23.07
C VAL A 321 14.06 7.00 -22.70
N GLY A 322 14.86 6.30 -21.92
CA GLY A 322 16.28 6.58 -21.72
C GLY A 322 16.99 5.25 -21.56
N GLY A 323 18.11 5.05 -22.25
CA GLY A 323 18.80 3.77 -22.27
C GLY A 323 20.27 3.89 -22.61
N LEU A 324 21.02 2.81 -22.42
CA LEU A 324 22.45 2.74 -22.69
C LEU A 324 22.76 1.58 -23.65
N GLY A 325 23.73 1.77 -24.53
CA GLY A 325 24.15 0.78 -25.53
C GLY A 325 23.03 0.40 -26.51
N GLY A 326 22.98 -0.87 -26.92
CA GLY A 326 21.98 -1.38 -27.86
C GLY A 326 22.23 -1.01 -29.33
N ASN A 327 21.21 -1.19 -30.17
CA ASN A 327 21.21 -0.83 -31.58
C ASN A 327 19.87 -0.17 -31.97
N PRO A 328 19.82 1.10 -32.40
CA PRO A 328 20.95 2.03 -32.54
C PRO A 328 21.70 2.26 -31.22
N TYR A 329 23.00 2.58 -31.30
CA TYR A 329 23.84 2.69 -30.11
C TYR A 329 23.51 3.98 -29.33
N ARG A 330 23.15 3.82 -28.07
CA ARG A 330 22.86 4.92 -27.15
C ARG A 330 24.08 5.17 -26.26
N ASP A 331 24.73 6.31 -26.45
CA ASP A 331 26.00 6.62 -25.78
C ASP A 331 25.83 7.25 -24.38
N GLY A 332 24.60 7.52 -23.96
CA GLY A 332 24.30 8.15 -22.67
C GLY A 332 24.71 9.61 -22.57
N SER A 333 25.13 10.25 -23.67
CA SER A 333 25.49 11.67 -23.72
C SER A 333 24.30 12.56 -23.38
N PHE A 334 24.57 13.84 -23.09
CA PHE A 334 23.52 14.83 -22.90
C PHE A 334 22.67 14.93 -24.18
N GLU A 335 23.31 14.98 -25.34
CA GLU A 335 22.69 15.02 -26.65
C GLU A 335 21.76 13.84 -26.88
N TYR A 336 22.18 12.63 -26.49
CA TYR A 336 21.34 11.44 -26.54
C TYR A 336 20.06 11.62 -25.70
N TYR A 337 20.19 11.95 -24.41
CA TYR A 337 19.01 12.10 -23.54
C TYR A 337 18.05 13.19 -24.04
N ILE A 338 18.58 14.33 -24.50
CA ILE A 338 17.76 15.42 -25.04
C ILE A 338 17.10 15.06 -26.38
N SER A 339 17.70 14.15 -27.16
CA SER A 339 17.13 13.71 -28.44
C SER A 339 15.88 12.84 -28.31
N GLU A 340 15.67 12.22 -27.14
CA GLU A 340 14.54 11.33 -26.92
C GLU A 340 13.22 12.13 -26.85
N PRO A 341 12.16 11.69 -27.55
CA PRO A 341 10.96 12.49 -27.68
C PRO A 341 10.16 12.52 -26.38
N LEU A 342 9.52 13.65 -26.13
CA LEU A 342 8.46 13.78 -25.13
C LEU A 342 7.16 13.14 -25.62
N ARG A 343 6.43 12.50 -24.71
CA ARG A 343 5.14 11.88 -24.96
C ARG A 343 4.10 12.41 -23.98
N LYS A 344 2.90 12.62 -24.51
CA LYS A 344 1.68 12.85 -23.74
C LYS A 344 1.17 11.51 -23.22
N ASN A 345 0.71 11.51 -21.98
CA ASN A 345 0.10 10.36 -21.29
C ASN A 345 1.01 9.12 -21.26
N ASP A 346 2.33 9.29 -21.34
CA ASP A 346 3.24 8.15 -21.22
C ASP A 346 3.19 7.59 -19.79
N LEU A 347 3.03 6.27 -19.71
CA LEU A 347 2.74 5.57 -18.46
C LEU A 347 3.87 5.70 -17.44
N LYS A 348 5.11 5.91 -17.91
CA LYS A 348 6.28 6.17 -17.06
C LYS A 348 6.17 7.48 -16.29
N GLY A 349 5.33 8.42 -16.74
CA GLY A 349 5.02 9.66 -16.02
C GLY A 349 3.69 9.58 -15.27
N VAL A 350 2.65 9.01 -15.91
CA VAL A 350 1.30 8.90 -15.34
C VAL A 350 1.28 8.08 -14.05
N GLY A 351 1.95 6.92 -14.03
CA GLY A 351 2.00 6.04 -12.87
C GLY A 351 2.61 6.73 -11.64
N PRO A 352 3.84 7.26 -11.74
CA PRO A 352 4.49 7.99 -10.66
C PRO A 352 3.71 9.25 -10.23
N PHE A 353 3.05 9.94 -11.17
CA PHE A 353 2.21 11.08 -10.81
C PHE A 353 1.02 10.66 -9.95
N ILE A 354 0.32 9.56 -10.28
CA ILE A 354 -0.76 9.02 -9.44
C ILE A 354 -0.23 8.67 -8.05
N LEU A 355 0.92 7.99 -7.97
CA LEU A 355 1.53 7.61 -6.69
C LEU A 355 1.93 8.84 -5.86
N ALA A 356 2.51 9.86 -6.50
CA ALA A 356 2.82 11.14 -5.87
C ALA A 356 1.56 11.85 -5.36
N SER A 357 0.49 11.91 -6.15
CA SER A 357 -0.80 12.48 -5.75
C SER A 357 -1.36 11.80 -4.50
N LEU A 358 -1.35 10.47 -4.44
CA LEU A 358 -1.84 9.73 -3.28
C LEU A 358 -1.05 10.02 -1.99
N GLU A 359 0.27 10.21 -2.11
CA GLU A 359 1.12 10.59 -0.98
C GLU A 359 0.88 12.05 -0.56
N MET A 360 0.68 12.96 -1.52
CA MET A 360 0.42 14.37 -1.25
C MET A 360 -0.99 14.62 -0.68
N GLU A 361 -2.00 13.88 -1.14
CA GLU A 361 -3.35 13.89 -0.54
C GLU A 361 -3.30 13.44 0.92
N GLN A 362 -2.49 12.43 1.24
CA GLN A 362 -2.23 11.99 2.62
C GLN A 362 -1.39 12.98 3.43
N ALA A 363 -0.47 13.71 2.78
CA ALA A 363 0.30 14.77 3.41
C ALA A 363 -0.60 15.93 3.87
N ASN A 364 -1.56 16.29 3.03
CA ASN A 364 -2.41 17.46 3.21
C ASN A 364 -3.75 17.17 3.93
N GLY A 365 -4.11 15.90 4.08
CA GLY A 365 -5.30 15.47 4.80
C GLY A 365 -5.19 15.61 6.33
N PRO A 366 -6.33 15.58 7.05
CA PRO A 366 -6.34 15.59 8.51
C PRO A 366 -5.66 14.35 9.09
N ARG A 367 -4.89 14.52 10.17
CA ARG A 367 -4.14 13.44 10.84
C ARG A 367 -4.51 13.29 12.31
N PRO A 368 -5.78 12.96 12.64
CA PRO A 368 -6.23 12.83 14.03
C PRO A 368 -5.53 11.70 14.79
N GLY A 369 -4.89 10.77 14.08
CA GLY A 369 -4.14 9.65 14.61
C GLY A 369 -2.65 9.90 14.81
N GLN A 370 -2.11 11.07 14.44
CA GLN A 370 -0.68 11.35 14.58
C GLN A 370 -0.21 11.12 16.03
N GLY A 371 0.75 10.20 16.21
CA GLY A 371 1.28 9.85 17.53
C GLY A 371 0.41 8.87 18.33
N LYS A 372 -0.69 8.39 17.76
CA LYS A 372 -1.61 7.43 18.40
C LYS A 372 -1.41 6.03 17.85
N THR A 373 -1.69 5.05 18.70
CA THR A 373 -1.63 3.63 18.37
C THR A 373 -3.01 3.00 18.49
N VAL A 374 -3.40 2.27 17.45
CA VAL A 374 -4.60 1.44 17.40
C VAL A 374 -4.19 -0.01 17.56
N GLY A 375 -4.57 -0.60 18.68
CA GLY A 375 -4.36 -2.01 18.99
C GLY A 375 -5.58 -2.83 18.59
N LEU A 376 -5.36 -3.91 17.87
CA LEU A 376 -6.38 -4.90 17.57
C LEU A 376 -6.12 -6.15 18.39
N ASP A 377 -7.17 -6.63 19.04
CA ASP A 377 -7.13 -7.86 19.80
C ASP A 377 -6.84 -9.04 18.90
N TYR A 378 -5.84 -9.80 19.34
CA TYR A 378 -5.31 -11.00 18.71
C TYR A 378 -5.31 -12.14 19.77
N TYR A 379 -5.91 -11.91 20.93
CA TYR A 379 -5.92 -12.84 22.04
C TYR A 379 -7.28 -13.52 22.20
N PHE A 380 -8.38 -12.77 22.17
CA PHE A 380 -9.73 -13.33 22.24
C PHE A 380 -10.20 -13.86 20.88
N ASN A 381 -9.93 -13.15 19.78
CA ASN A 381 -10.01 -13.70 18.43
C ASN A 381 -8.63 -14.24 18.02
N ASN A 382 -8.53 -15.55 17.83
CA ASN A 382 -7.24 -16.23 17.67
C ASN A 382 -7.35 -17.47 16.77
N GLU A 383 -7.84 -17.24 15.55
CA GLU A 383 -8.05 -18.27 14.55
C GLU A 383 -6.83 -18.48 13.64
N TYR A 384 -6.64 -19.72 13.16
CA TYR A 384 -5.53 -20.08 12.29
C TYR A 384 -6.00 -20.84 11.04
N ARG A 385 -5.36 -20.55 9.90
CA ARG A 385 -5.54 -21.27 8.65
C ARG A 385 -4.21 -21.77 8.10
N LYS A 386 -4.26 -22.67 7.12
CA LYS A 386 -3.10 -22.93 6.26
C LYS A 386 -3.02 -21.83 5.20
N SER A 387 -1.88 -21.16 5.14
CA SER A 387 -1.57 -20.16 4.12
C SER A 387 -1.66 -20.77 2.73
N ALA A 388 -2.42 -20.13 1.82
CA ALA A 388 -2.48 -20.55 0.42
C ALA A 388 -1.13 -20.33 -0.32
N LEU A 389 -0.27 -19.46 0.22
CA LEU A 389 1.02 -19.11 -0.39
C LEU A 389 2.15 -20.02 0.06
N THR A 390 2.21 -20.33 1.36
CA THR A 390 3.34 -21.06 1.97
C THR A 390 2.97 -22.45 2.48
N GLY A 391 1.68 -22.75 2.66
CA GLY A 391 1.20 -23.95 3.35
C GLY A 391 1.42 -23.94 4.88
N ALA A 392 2.11 -22.94 5.42
CA ALA A 392 2.34 -22.80 6.85
C ALA A 392 1.06 -22.38 7.58
N GLN A 393 1.01 -22.62 8.89
CA GLN A 393 -0.05 -22.07 9.73
C GLN A 393 0.15 -20.55 9.87
N GLU A 394 -0.89 -19.79 9.59
CA GLU A 394 -0.94 -18.34 9.76
C GLU A 394 -2.21 -17.95 10.51
N ARG A 395 -2.15 -16.83 11.23
CA ARG A 395 -3.34 -16.24 11.83
C ARG A 395 -4.18 -15.58 10.74
N PHE A 396 -5.49 -15.64 10.87
CA PHE A 396 -6.43 -15.00 9.95
C PHE A 396 -7.68 -14.57 10.70
N HIS A 397 -8.63 -14.00 9.95
CA HIS A 397 -9.92 -13.50 10.45
C HIS A 397 -9.78 -12.24 11.30
N TYR A 398 -10.35 -11.15 10.79
CA TYR A 398 -10.31 -9.80 11.37
C TYR A 398 -8.91 -9.23 11.67
N THR A 399 -7.83 -9.82 11.16
CA THR A 399 -6.45 -9.34 11.37
C THR A 399 -6.07 -8.18 10.43
N TRP A 400 -5.06 -7.39 10.83
CA TRP A 400 -4.53 -6.28 10.02
C TRP A 400 -3.81 -6.75 8.73
N GLU A 401 -3.17 -7.91 8.78
CA GLU A 401 -2.38 -8.48 7.68
C GLU A 401 -3.20 -9.27 6.66
N ASP A 402 -4.38 -9.79 7.03
CA ASP A 402 -5.18 -10.61 6.13
C ASP A 402 -5.82 -9.74 5.04
N ARG A 403 -5.34 -9.92 3.80
CA ARG A 403 -5.84 -9.25 2.58
C ARG A 403 -6.99 -10.01 1.94
N MET A 404 -7.34 -11.20 2.43
CA MET A 404 -8.53 -11.92 2.00
C MET A 404 -9.78 -11.26 2.56
N HIS A 405 -10.95 -11.64 2.05
CA HIS A 405 -12.25 -11.15 2.51
C HIS A 405 -12.39 -11.11 4.03
N SER A 406 -11.86 -12.12 4.74
CA SER A 406 -11.93 -12.26 6.20
C SER A 406 -11.17 -11.19 7.02
N GLY A 407 -10.29 -10.39 6.44
CA GLY A 407 -9.39 -9.50 7.21
C GLY A 407 -9.86 -8.05 7.36
N PHE A 408 -9.13 -7.29 8.18
CA PHE A 408 -9.29 -5.85 8.40
C PHE A 408 -8.21 -5.01 7.69
N ASN A 409 -7.54 -5.56 6.67
CA ASN A 409 -6.44 -4.87 6.01
C ASN A 409 -6.81 -3.46 5.48
N LEU A 410 -7.95 -3.33 4.79
CA LEU A 410 -8.40 -2.04 4.26
C LEU A 410 -8.74 -1.04 5.38
N TRP A 411 -9.41 -1.48 6.43
CA TRP A 411 -9.72 -0.60 7.56
C TRP A 411 -8.46 -0.18 8.33
N GLY A 412 -7.49 -1.09 8.50
CA GLY A 412 -6.16 -0.77 9.02
C GLY A 412 -5.44 0.27 8.17
N ASN A 413 -5.57 0.22 6.83
CA ASN A 413 -5.02 1.25 5.94
C ASN A 413 -5.66 2.61 6.18
N GLN A 414 -6.96 2.67 6.50
CA GLN A 414 -7.64 3.92 6.83
C GLN A 414 -7.06 4.54 8.11
N PHE A 415 -6.86 3.77 9.18
CA PHE A 415 -6.18 4.26 10.40
C PHE A 415 -4.77 4.78 10.12
N ARG A 416 -3.96 4.02 9.38
CA ARG A 416 -2.59 4.43 9.01
C ARG A 416 -2.59 5.73 8.19
N SER A 417 -3.59 5.88 7.33
CA SER A 417 -3.73 7.09 6.53
C SER A 417 -4.15 8.33 7.30
N LEU A 418 -4.85 8.14 8.43
CA LEU A 418 -5.20 9.18 9.39
C LEU A 418 -4.04 9.50 10.36
N GLY A 419 -2.87 8.90 10.14
CA GLY A 419 -1.62 9.15 10.88
C GLY A 419 -1.39 8.23 12.08
N ALA A 420 -2.26 7.25 12.33
CA ALA A 420 -2.09 6.31 13.44
C ALA A 420 -1.14 5.16 13.10
N SER A 421 -0.50 4.60 14.11
CA SER A 421 0.13 3.28 14.01
C SER A 421 -0.89 2.19 14.33
N THR A 422 -0.80 1.05 13.66
CA THR A 422 -1.63 -0.13 13.94
C THR A 422 -0.76 -1.24 14.49
N VAL A 423 -1.20 -1.90 15.57
CA VAL A 423 -0.49 -3.02 16.19
C VAL A 423 -1.45 -4.17 16.49
N ALA A 424 -0.92 -5.39 16.47
CA ALA A 424 -1.59 -6.57 17.00
C ALA A 424 -1.32 -6.69 18.50
N ILE A 425 -2.32 -7.13 19.28
CA ILE A 425 -2.19 -7.42 20.72
C ILE A 425 -2.42 -8.92 20.95
N PRO A 426 -1.37 -9.76 20.84
CA PRO A 426 -1.50 -11.22 20.89
C PRO A 426 -1.59 -11.81 22.30
N THR A 427 -1.67 -10.97 23.33
CA THR A 427 -1.66 -11.38 24.75
C THR A 427 -2.86 -10.79 25.47
N ALA A 428 -3.24 -11.39 26.60
CA ALA A 428 -4.30 -10.88 27.46
C ALA A 428 -4.16 -9.37 27.75
N PRO A 429 -5.27 -8.62 27.83
CA PRO A 429 -5.24 -7.22 28.18
C PRO A 429 -4.75 -7.02 29.61
N THR A 430 -3.67 -6.27 29.75
CA THR A 430 -3.06 -5.90 31.02
C THR A 430 -2.63 -4.44 30.95
N ALA A 431 -2.28 -3.84 32.08
CA ALA A 431 -1.69 -2.50 32.10
C ALA A 431 -0.42 -2.42 31.22
N ALA A 432 0.34 -3.52 31.09
CA ALA A 432 1.55 -3.57 30.28
C ALA A 432 1.23 -3.65 28.78
N SER A 433 0.32 -4.53 28.36
CA SER A 433 -0.03 -4.70 26.94
C SER A 433 -0.81 -3.51 26.36
N LEU A 434 -1.51 -2.74 27.19
CA LEU A 434 -2.28 -1.56 26.77
C LEU A 434 -1.56 -0.21 26.97
N LYS A 435 -0.34 -0.19 27.55
CA LYS A 435 0.34 1.04 27.98
C LYS A 435 0.50 2.10 26.89
N ASN A 436 0.80 1.68 25.65
CA ASN A 436 1.05 2.57 24.51
C ASN A 436 -0.07 2.50 23.46
N VAL A 437 -1.24 2.00 23.86
CA VAL A 437 -2.41 1.84 23.00
C VAL A 437 -3.40 2.95 23.36
N ASN A 438 -3.90 3.66 22.35
CA ASN A 438 -4.87 4.74 22.52
C ASN A 438 -6.28 4.27 22.18
N VAL A 439 -6.40 3.42 21.13
CA VAL A 439 -7.64 2.78 20.73
C VAL A 439 -7.42 1.26 20.80
N TYR A 440 -8.28 0.54 21.50
CA TYR A 440 -8.26 -0.91 21.59
C TYR A 440 -9.53 -1.50 21.00
N ILE A 441 -9.40 -2.39 20.02
CA ILE A 441 -10.50 -3.01 19.31
C ILE A 441 -10.50 -4.49 19.71
N ILE A 442 -11.57 -4.94 20.37
CA ILE A 442 -11.83 -6.37 20.58
C ILE A 442 -12.94 -6.77 19.62
N VAL A 443 -12.64 -7.78 18.82
CA VAL A 443 -13.51 -8.29 17.77
C VAL A 443 -13.74 -9.77 17.99
N ASP A 444 -14.98 -10.20 17.78
CA ASP A 444 -15.41 -11.59 17.62
C ASP A 444 -14.64 -12.63 18.45
N PRO A 445 -14.74 -12.59 19.81
CA PRO A 445 -14.10 -13.59 20.65
C PRO A 445 -14.49 -15.03 20.29
N ASP A 446 -13.48 -15.89 20.10
CA ASP A 446 -13.66 -17.26 19.62
C ASP A 446 -14.52 -18.11 20.55
N THR A 447 -15.31 -19.00 19.95
CA THR A 447 -15.90 -20.13 20.69
C THR A 447 -15.05 -21.39 20.51
N LYS A 448 -15.48 -22.50 21.14
CA LYS A 448 -14.86 -23.81 20.94
C LYS A 448 -15.07 -24.40 19.54
N LYS A 449 -15.98 -23.82 18.75
CA LYS A 449 -16.26 -24.22 17.37
C LYS A 449 -15.14 -23.75 16.42
N GLU A 450 -14.66 -22.53 16.62
CA GLU A 450 -13.61 -21.90 15.81
C GLU A 450 -12.22 -22.32 16.30
N THR A 451 -11.99 -22.24 17.61
CA THR A 451 -10.67 -22.50 18.22
C THR A 451 -10.76 -23.57 19.30
N THR A 452 -9.89 -24.59 19.25
CA THR A 452 -9.92 -25.73 20.21
C THR A 452 -9.70 -25.33 21.67
N LYS A 453 -8.96 -24.24 21.91
CA LYS A 453 -8.66 -23.66 23.23
C LYS A 453 -8.84 -22.14 23.17
N PRO A 454 -10.08 -21.64 23.14
CA PRO A 454 -10.35 -20.22 23.06
C PRO A 454 -9.95 -19.54 24.36
N ASN A 455 -9.49 -18.30 24.28
CA ASN A 455 -9.23 -17.48 25.46
C ASN A 455 -10.52 -16.76 25.82
N PHE A 456 -11.23 -17.23 26.84
CA PHE A 456 -12.44 -16.55 27.29
C PHE A 456 -12.10 -15.36 28.17
N VAL A 457 -12.88 -14.28 28.07
CA VAL A 457 -12.79 -13.12 28.96
C VAL A 457 -12.89 -13.55 30.42
N GLN A 458 -11.92 -13.12 31.23
CA GLN A 458 -11.85 -13.34 32.67
C GLN A 458 -12.03 -12.03 33.43
N ALA A 459 -12.33 -12.14 34.74
CA ALA A 459 -12.50 -10.97 35.61
C ALA A 459 -11.26 -10.04 35.64
N ALA A 460 -10.05 -10.61 35.50
CA ALA A 460 -8.82 -9.83 35.42
C ALA A 460 -8.75 -8.95 34.16
N ASP A 461 -9.22 -9.47 33.02
CA ASP A 461 -9.29 -8.74 31.76
C ASP A 461 -10.28 -7.57 31.87
N VAL A 462 -11.47 -7.84 32.45
CA VAL A 462 -12.49 -6.81 32.69
C VAL A 462 -11.92 -5.67 33.54
N LYS A 463 -11.21 -6.00 34.62
CA LYS A 463 -10.56 -5.01 35.47
C LYS A 463 -9.54 -4.18 34.69
N ALA A 464 -8.62 -4.83 33.98
CA ALA A 464 -7.56 -4.15 33.25
C ALA A 464 -8.10 -3.21 32.16
N VAL A 465 -9.03 -3.69 31.33
CA VAL A 465 -9.65 -2.88 30.26
C VAL A 465 -10.46 -1.73 30.85
N THR A 466 -11.22 -1.97 31.91
CA THR A 466 -12.05 -0.94 32.57
C THR A 466 -11.18 0.15 33.20
N GLU A 467 -10.08 -0.20 33.86
CA GLU A 467 -9.10 0.75 34.42
C GLU A 467 -8.43 1.58 33.31
N TRP A 468 -8.05 0.93 32.20
CA TRP A 468 -7.48 1.60 31.04
C TRP A 468 -8.46 2.57 30.36
N VAL A 469 -9.73 2.18 30.16
CA VAL A 469 -10.77 3.08 29.66
C VAL A 469 -10.99 4.25 30.62
N LYS A 470 -11.12 4.00 31.93
CA LYS A 470 -11.25 5.08 32.93
C LYS A 470 -10.13 6.12 32.82
N ALA A 471 -8.91 5.69 32.49
CA ALA A 471 -7.75 6.55 32.33
C ALA A 471 -7.73 7.36 31.02
N GLY A 472 -8.60 7.06 30.04
CA GLY A 472 -8.70 7.79 28.77
C GLY A 472 -8.59 6.91 27.52
N GLY A 473 -8.47 5.59 27.67
CA GLY A 473 -8.47 4.67 26.54
C GLY A 473 -9.81 4.65 25.79
N VAL A 474 -9.76 4.46 24.47
CA VAL A 474 -10.95 4.29 23.61
C VAL A 474 -11.13 2.83 23.26
N LEU A 475 -12.23 2.24 23.70
CA LEU A 475 -12.54 0.83 23.47
C LEU A 475 -13.57 0.66 22.36
N MET A 476 -13.33 -0.26 21.45
CA MET A 476 -14.33 -0.73 20.50
C MET A 476 -14.61 -2.22 20.73
N LEU A 477 -15.88 -2.57 20.84
CA LEU A 477 -16.36 -3.93 21.03
C LEU A 477 -17.21 -4.34 19.83
N MET A 478 -16.78 -5.36 19.11
CA MET A 478 -17.55 -5.97 18.02
C MET A 478 -17.85 -7.43 18.41
N ALA A 479 -19.13 -7.80 18.46
CA ALA A 479 -19.54 -9.19 18.68
C ALA A 479 -20.51 -9.59 17.59
N ASN A 480 -20.22 -10.66 16.86
CA ASN A 480 -21.18 -11.26 15.94
C ASN A 480 -22.30 -12.00 16.73
N ASP A 481 -23.26 -12.60 16.04
CA ASP A 481 -24.32 -13.39 16.68
C ASP A 481 -23.80 -14.57 17.54
N THR A 482 -24.70 -15.10 18.37
CA THR A 482 -24.37 -16.16 19.34
C THR A 482 -23.93 -17.48 18.72
N ALA A 483 -24.07 -17.65 17.40
CA ALA A 483 -23.65 -18.87 16.70
C ALA A 483 -22.16 -18.84 16.32
N ASN A 484 -21.53 -17.66 16.36
CA ASN A 484 -20.16 -17.44 15.88
C ASN A 484 -19.25 -16.72 16.91
N CYS A 485 -19.82 -16.14 17.97
CA CYS A 485 -19.09 -15.35 18.97
C CYS A 485 -19.38 -15.81 20.41
N ASP A 486 -18.38 -15.80 21.29
CA ASP A 486 -18.55 -16.04 22.73
C ASP A 486 -19.15 -14.82 23.46
N ILE A 487 -20.41 -14.51 23.13
CA ILE A 487 -21.18 -13.43 23.77
C ILE A 487 -21.29 -13.62 25.28
N LYS A 488 -21.30 -14.86 25.79
CA LYS A 488 -21.50 -15.14 27.21
C LYS A 488 -20.40 -14.55 28.08
N HIS A 489 -19.13 -14.84 27.78
CA HIS A 489 -18.02 -14.27 28.57
C HIS A 489 -17.71 -12.85 28.10
N PHE A 490 -17.87 -12.54 26.81
CA PHE A 490 -17.64 -11.17 26.32
C PHE A 490 -18.57 -10.14 26.98
N ASN A 491 -19.81 -10.52 27.28
CA ASN A 491 -20.73 -9.68 28.04
C ASN A 491 -20.24 -9.35 29.46
N GLN A 492 -19.34 -10.13 30.07
CA GLN A 492 -18.74 -9.77 31.37
C GLN A 492 -17.93 -8.48 31.26
N LEU A 493 -17.27 -8.25 30.12
CA LEU A 493 -16.58 -7.01 29.80
C LEU A 493 -17.57 -5.90 29.40
N ALA A 494 -18.45 -6.18 28.44
CA ALA A 494 -19.38 -5.17 27.92
C ALA A 494 -20.27 -4.55 29.01
N GLN A 495 -20.71 -5.36 29.99
CA GLN A 495 -21.57 -4.93 31.08
C GLN A 495 -20.89 -3.93 32.02
N ALA A 496 -19.56 -3.93 32.12
CA ALA A 496 -18.81 -2.91 32.87
C ALA A 496 -19.04 -1.49 32.34
N PHE A 497 -19.52 -1.36 31.09
CA PHE A 497 -19.85 -0.12 30.42
C PHE A 497 -21.35 0.08 30.20
N GLY A 498 -22.20 -0.76 30.81
CA GLY A 498 -23.65 -0.70 30.64
C GLY A 498 -24.16 -1.23 29.30
N ILE A 499 -23.35 -2.04 28.59
CA ILE A 499 -23.71 -2.63 27.30
C ILE A 499 -23.87 -4.14 27.47
N ARG A 500 -24.86 -4.72 26.81
CA ARG A 500 -24.99 -6.18 26.69
C ARG A 500 -25.38 -6.54 25.26
N PHE A 501 -24.60 -7.39 24.61
CA PHE A 501 -24.97 -8.07 23.37
C PHE A 501 -26.05 -9.11 23.69
N THR A 502 -27.16 -9.09 22.96
CA THR A 502 -28.30 -9.97 23.19
C THR A 502 -28.30 -11.15 22.22
N ASP A 503 -29.13 -12.15 22.51
CA ASP A 503 -29.30 -13.31 21.64
C ASP A 503 -30.23 -13.02 20.45
N THR A 504 -30.73 -11.77 20.32
CA THR A 504 -31.54 -11.34 19.18
C THR A 504 -30.63 -11.05 18.00
N SER A 505 -30.79 -11.84 16.92
CA SER A 505 -30.12 -11.58 15.65
C SER A 505 -31.05 -10.85 14.68
N LEU A 506 -30.53 -9.81 14.02
CA LEU A 506 -31.18 -9.08 12.93
C LEU A 506 -30.43 -9.29 11.62
N ASN A 507 -31.07 -8.91 10.51
CA ASN A 507 -30.44 -8.87 9.19
C ASN A 507 -29.94 -10.25 8.72
N MET A 508 -30.79 -11.28 8.84
CA MET A 508 -30.53 -12.64 8.36
C MET A 508 -30.60 -12.71 6.82
N VAL A 509 -29.59 -12.14 6.15
CA VAL A 509 -29.56 -11.98 4.69
C VAL A 509 -29.52 -13.31 3.96
N LYS A 510 -30.45 -13.52 3.02
CA LYS A 510 -30.51 -14.71 2.18
C LYS A 510 -29.85 -14.49 0.81
N GLY A 511 -28.79 -15.23 0.52
CA GLY A 511 -28.10 -15.15 -0.77
C GLY A 511 -27.61 -13.73 -1.05
N SER A 512 -28.07 -13.13 -2.16
CA SER A 512 -27.71 -11.77 -2.58
C SER A 512 -28.79 -10.72 -2.27
N GLN A 513 -29.69 -10.98 -1.31
CA GLN A 513 -30.73 -10.02 -0.90
C GLN A 513 -30.14 -8.92 0.01
N PHE A 514 -29.19 -8.14 -0.50
CA PHE A 514 -28.39 -7.20 0.30
C PHE A 514 -29.20 -6.15 1.05
N GLU A 515 -30.38 -5.75 0.55
CA GLU A 515 -31.28 -4.82 1.25
C GLU A 515 -31.74 -5.35 2.62
N GLU A 516 -31.78 -6.68 2.85
CA GLU A 516 -32.08 -7.25 4.17
C GLU A 516 -31.01 -6.91 5.22
N GLY A 517 -29.79 -6.54 4.79
CA GLY A 517 -28.67 -6.16 5.65
C GLY A 517 -28.52 -4.65 5.81
N LYS A 518 -29.47 -3.86 5.32
CA LYS A 518 -29.37 -2.41 5.31
C LYS A 518 -29.50 -1.81 6.72
N VAL A 519 -28.54 -0.97 7.08
CA VAL A 519 -28.55 -0.16 8.30
C VAL A 519 -28.46 1.33 7.94
N ASP A 520 -29.41 2.11 8.46
CA ASP A 520 -29.40 3.58 8.35
C ASP A 520 -28.49 4.18 9.43
N LEU A 521 -27.44 4.87 9.00
CA LEU A 521 -26.44 5.50 9.86
C LEU A 521 -26.76 6.97 10.20
N THR A 522 -27.81 7.55 9.63
CA THR A 522 -28.12 8.99 9.78
C THR A 522 -28.41 9.40 11.22
N GLY A 523 -28.97 8.50 12.04
CA GLY A 523 -29.15 8.71 13.48
C GLY A 523 -27.84 8.77 14.28
N GLY A 524 -26.74 8.26 13.71
CA GLY A 524 -25.41 8.21 14.30
C GLY A 524 -24.43 9.26 13.78
N ASN A 525 -24.92 10.39 13.28
CA ASN A 525 -24.13 11.45 12.60
C ASN A 525 -22.92 12.01 13.40
N ASN A 526 -22.91 11.85 14.72
CA ASN A 526 -21.78 12.20 15.57
C ASN A 526 -20.54 11.31 15.32
N VAL A 527 -20.76 10.09 14.81
CA VAL A 527 -19.73 9.13 14.40
C VAL A 527 -19.66 9.06 12.88
N PHE A 528 -20.79 8.75 12.23
CA PHE A 528 -20.89 8.59 10.77
C PHE A 528 -21.23 9.92 10.11
N LYS A 529 -20.21 10.80 10.03
CA LYS A 529 -20.38 12.17 9.52
C LYS A 529 -20.74 12.23 8.05
N THR A 530 -20.24 11.29 7.26
CA THR A 530 -20.35 11.31 5.80
C THR A 530 -21.14 10.13 5.27
N ALA A 531 -20.99 8.93 5.87
CA ALA A 531 -21.74 7.73 5.50
C ALA A 531 -23.18 7.78 6.03
N LYS A 532 -24.13 7.37 5.18
CA LYS A 532 -25.57 7.37 5.47
C LYS A 532 -26.14 5.97 5.58
N THR A 533 -25.56 5.02 4.84
CA THR A 533 -26.05 3.63 4.80
C THR A 533 -24.88 2.68 4.94
N ALA A 534 -25.05 1.60 5.70
CA ALA A 534 -24.14 0.46 5.74
C ALA A 534 -24.88 -0.85 5.48
N TYR A 535 -24.13 -1.83 5.02
CA TYR A 535 -24.52 -3.23 5.00
C TYR A 535 -23.93 -3.93 6.23
N ILE A 536 -24.79 -4.46 7.08
CA ILE A 536 -24.43 -5.23 8.29
C ILE A 536 -25.34 -6.47 8.32
N LYS A 537 -24.73 -7.66 8.27
CA LYS A 537 -25.42 -8.95 8.21
C LYS A 537 -25.38 -9.64 9.58
N GLU A 538 -26.44 -10.37 9.92
CA GLU A 538 -26.47 -11.30 11.08
C GLU A 538 -26.04 -10.66 12.42
N LEU A 539 -26.50 -9.44 12.67
CA LEU A 539 -26.02 -8.64 13.80
C LEU A 539 -26.77 -8.94 15.11
N SER A 540 -26.04 -8.94 16.23
CA SER A 540 -26.58 -8.99 17.59
C SER A 540 -27.13 -7.61 18.02
N THR A 541 -28.34 -7.55 18.57
CA THR A 541 -28.84 -6.29 19.14
C THR A 541 -28.26 -6.01 20.52
N LEU A 542 -28.29 -4.74 20.94
CA LEU A 542 -27.73 -4.27 22.20
C LEU A 542 -28.83 -3.92 23.22
N ALA A 543 -28.69 -4.42 24.44
CA ALA A 543 -29.42 -3.93 25.61
C ALA A 543 -28.53 -2.99 26.42
N LEU A 544 -29.06 -1.82 26.79
CA LEU A 544 -28.29 -0.76 27.45
C LEU A 544 -28.80 -0.49 28.87
N THR A 545 -27.86 -0.22 29.77
CA THR A 545 -28.11 0.25 31.14
C THR A 545 -27.07 1.31 31.53
N GLY A 546 -27.32 2.04 32.62
CA GLY A 546 -26.33 2.94 33.20
C GLY A 546 -25.83 4.02 32.22
N PRO A 547 -24.51 4.14 31.99
CA PRO A 547 -23.91 5.22 31.20
C PRO A 547 -24.03 5.03 29.68
N ALA A 548 -24.48 3.86 29.20
CA ALA A 548 -24.56 3.57 27.78
C ALA A 548 -25.73 4.29 27.10
N LYS A 549 -25.52 4.77 25.88
CA LYS A 549 -26.50 5.48 25.06
C LYS A 549 -26.60 4.87 23.67
N PRO A 550 -27.81 4.76 23.11
CA PRO A 550 -27.98 4.31 21.73
C PRO A 550 -27.35 5.32 20.77
N LEU A 551 -26.70 4.83 19.72
CA LEU A 551 -26.15 5.64 18.63
C LEU A 551 -26.91 5.37 17.31
N VAL A 552 -27.08 4.10 16.95
CA VAL A 552 -27.82 3.68 15.74
C VAL A 552 -28.87 2.64 16.14
N LYS A 553 -30.07 2.79 15.59
CA LYS A 553 -31.22 1.91 15.83
C LYS A 553 -31.80 1.41 14.52
N GLN A 554 -32.44 0.25 14.56
CA GLN A 554 -33.27 -0.29 13.48
C GLN A 554 -34.61 -0.72 14.08
N GLY A 555 -35.66 0.05 13.77
CA GLY A 555 -36.89 0.01 14.56
C GLY A 555 -36.61 0.34 16.03
N ASP A 556 -37.08 -0.49 16.94
CA ASP A 556 -36.87 -0.33 18.38
C ASP A 556 -35.55 -0.95 18.89
N GLN A 557 -34.84 -1.67 18.03
CA GLN A 557 -33.60 -2.38 18.39
C GLN A 557 -32.39 -1.46 18.27
N ILE A 558 -31.46 -1.56 19.22
CA ILE A 558 -30.22 -0.79 19.23
C ILE A 558 -29.12 -1.65 18.59
N ILE A 559 -28.44 -1.12 17.59
CA ILE A 559 -27.40 -1.84 16.83
C ILE A 559 -26.01 -1.33 17.19
N ILE A 560 -25.88 -0.01 17.37
CA ILE A 560 -24.63 0.63 17.78
C ILE A 560 -24.91 1.47 19.00
N ALA A 561 -24.03 1.38 20.00
CA ALA A 561 -24.12 2.15 21.23
C ALA A 561 -22.76 2.76 21.59
N THR A 562 -22.81 3.81 22.39
CA THR A 562 -21.63 4.44 22.99
C THR A 562 -21.78 4.49 24.49
N ALA A 563 -20.67 4.50 25.22
CA ALA A 563 -20.64 4.75 26.66
C ALA A 563 -19.42 5.60 27.02
N THR A 564 -19.51 6.30 28.14
CA THR A 564 -18.38 7.05 28.70
C THR A 564 -18.10 6.54 30.11
N LEU A 565 -16.83 6.31 30.42
CA LEU A 565 -16.41 5.90 31.76
C LEU A 565 -15.11 6.59 32.12
N GLY A 566 -15.13 7.41 33.18
CA GLY A 566 -13.99 8.26 33.52
C GLY A 566 -13.67 9.22 32.38
N LYS A 567 -12.44 9.15 31.86
CA LYS A 567 -11.99 9.96 30.71
C LYS A 567 -12.12 9.26 29.36
N GLY A 568 -12.44 7.96 29.34
CA GLY A 568 -12.46 7.16 28.13
C GLY A 568 -13.86 6.97 27.55
N THR A 569 -13.87 6.46 26.33
CA THR A 569 -15.06 6.25 25.51
C THR A 569 -15.11 4.81 25.04
N VAL A 570 -16.31 4.24 25.00
CA VAL A 570 -16.58 2.92 24.45
C VAL A 570 -17.57 3.03 23.31
N LEU A 571 -17.35 2.29 22.23
CA LEU A 571 -18.32 2.05 21.17
C LEU A 571 -18.52 0.54 21.01
N ALA A 572 -19.77 0.11 20.91
CA ALA A 572 -20.12 -1.29 20.73
C ALA A 572 -21.09 -1.47 19.57
N VAL A 573 -20.97 -2.60 18.89
CA VAL A 573 -21.72 -2.94 17.68
C VAL A 573 -21.84 -4.44 17.51
N GLY A 574 -23.03 -4.87 17.11
CA GLY A 574 -23.43 -6.27 17.00
C GLY A 574 -22.89 -7.08 15.83
N ASP A 575 -21.89 -6.59 15.12
CA ASP A 575 -21.23 -7.33 14.03
C ASP A 575 -19.88 -6.66 13.73
N PRO A 576 -18.85 -7.40 13.29
CA PRO A 576 -17.59 -6.82 12.80
C PRO A 576 -17.59 -6.35 11.33
N TRP A 577 -18.66 -5.75 10.80
CA TRP A 577 -18.93 -5.46 9.36
C TRP A 577 -17.86 -4.75 8.50
N LEU A 578 -16.75 -4.30 9.07
CA LEU A 578 -15.69 -3.55 8.39
C LEU A 578 -14.55 -4.43 7.85
N TYR A 579 -14.81 -5.72 7.62
CA TYR A 579 -13.88 -6.60 6.94
C TYR A 579 -13.84 -6.40 5.43
N ASN A 580 -12.78 -6.88 4.80
CA ASN A 580 -12.44 -6.57 3.41
C ASN A 580 -13.60 -6.93 2.45
N GLU A 581 -14.32 -8.03 2.69
CA GLU A 581 -15.47 -8.44 1.85
C GLU A 581 -16.48 -7.33 1.62
N TYR A 582 -16.75 -6.51 2.65
CA TYR A 582 -17.77 -5.46 2.59
C TYR A 582 -17.17 -4.06 2.42
N THR A 583 -15.85 -3.92 2.42
CA THR A 583 -15.18 -2.62 2.33
C THR A 583 -14.37 -2.45 1.05
N ASP A 584 -14.13 -3.51 0.30
CA ASP A 584 -13.36 -3.45 -0.96
C ASP A 584 -14.18 -3.10 -2.21
N GLY A 585 -15.50 -2.97 -2.04
CA GLY A 585 -16.47 -2.60 -3.08
C GLY A 585 -16.86 -3.71 -4.05
N ARG A 586 -16.33 -4.93 -3.92
CA ARG A 586 -16.48 -6.00 -4.93
C ARG A 586 -17.68 -6.90 -4.67
N LYS A 587 -18.15 -7.01 -3.43
CA LYS A 587 -19.23 -7.92 -3.04
C LYS A 587 -20.59 -7.23 -2.94
N ILE A 588 -20.64 -6.08 -2.28
CA ILE A 588 -21.89 -5.40 -1.94
C ILE A 588 -22.18 -4.25 -2.93
N PRO A 589 -23.47 -3.93 -3.18
CA PRO A 589 -23.86 -2.79 -4.00
C PRO A 589 -23.29 -1.44 -3.51
N ALA A 590 -23.09 -0.50 -4.43
CA ALA A 590 -22.41 0.78 -4.16
C ALA A 590 -23.20 1.74 -3.25
N GLU A 591 -24.51 1.54 -3.10
CA GLU A 591 -25.36 2.28 -2.16
C GLU A 591 -25.01 2.01 -0.68
N PHE A 592 -24.30 0.92 -0.40
CA PHE A 592 -23.78 0.62 0.94
C PHE A 592 -22.40 1.24 1.09
N GLU A 593 -22.31 2.27 1.93
CA GLU A 593 -21.13 3.11 2.05
C GLU A 593 -20.14 2.57 3.10
N ASN A 594 -19.96 1.25 3.20
CA ASN A 594 -19.18 0.59 4.27
C ASN A 594 -17.73 1.08 4.37
N PHE A 595 -17.03 1.25 3.23
CA PHE A 595 -15.68 1.80 3.23
C PHE A 595 -15.64 3.21 3.84
N LYS A 596 -16.61 4.05 3.48
CA LYS A 596 -16.76 5.42 3.98
C LYS A 596 -17.15 5.44 5.47
N ALA A 597 -18.05 4.55 5.88
CA ALA A 597 -18.42 4.36 7.29
C ALA A 597 -17.21 3.93 8.14
N GLY A 598 -16.35 3.05 7.60
CA GLY A 598 -15.09 2.67 8.22
C GLY A 598 -14.15 3.85 8.45
N ASN A 599 -14.04 4.76 7.47
CA ASN A 599 -13.21 5.94 7.57
C ASN A 599 -13.76 6.97 8.57
N ASP A 600 -15.07 7.18 8.57
CA ASP A 600 -15.76 8.01 9.56
C ASP A 600 -15.54 7.48 10.98
N LEU A 601 -15.73 6.17 11.17
CA LEU A 601 -15.54 5.52 12.46
C LEU A 601 -14.09 5.57 12.92
N ALA A 602 -13.12 5.27 12.04
CA ALA A 602 -11.70 5.38 12.35
C ALA A 602 -11.32 6.80 12.76
N THR A 603 -11.82 7.81 12.04
CA THR A 603 -11.63 9.23 12.36
C THR A 603 -12.19 9.55 13.73
N TRP A 604 -13.42 9.12 14.03
CA TRP A 604 -14.07 9.37 15.31
C TRP A 604 -13.33 8.72 16.48
N LEU A 605 -12.95 7.43 16.36
CA LEU A 605 -12.19 6.70 17.38
C LEU A 605 -10.88 7.42 17.72
N LEU A 606 -10.14 7.87 16.70
CA LEU A 606 -8.90 8.63 16.89
C LEU A 606 -9.15 10.01 17.52
N GLN A 607 -10.28 10.66 17.23
CA GLN A 607 -10.66 11.94 17.85
C GLN A 607 -11.06 11.79 19.32
N GLN A 608 -11.60 10.64 19.73
CA GLN A 608 -11.91 10.36 21.13
C GLN A 608 -10.65 10.07 21.96
N ALA A 609 -9.62 9.53 21.32
CA ALA A 609 -8.35 9.25 21.99
C ALA A 609 -7.63 10.55 22.34
N GLY A 610 -7.33 10.73 23.62
CA GLY A 610 -6.43 11.79 24.10
C GLY A 610 -5.04 11.70 23.45
N ASN A 611 -4.33 12.84 23.46
CA ASN A 611 -2.92 12.89 23.04
C ASN A 611 -2.00 12.28 24.10
#